data_AF-A0A949G8Y7-F1
#
_entry.id   AF-A0A949G8Y7-F1
#
_cell.length_a   1.000
_cell.length_b   1.000
_cell.length_c   1.000
_cell.angle_alpha   90.00
_cell.angle_beta   90.00
_cell.angle_gamma   90.00
#
_symmetry.space_group_name_H-M   'P 1'
#
loop_
_entity.id
_entity.type
_entity.pdbx_description
1 polymer ?
#
loop_
_entity_poly.entity_id
_entity_poly.type
_entity_poly.pdbx_seq_one_letter_code
_entity_poly.pdbx_strand_id
1 'polypeptide(L)'
;MDTVIEIREVPKWVSDRITSKGGLNPYGEPNFRVVWGGSRTYQVGGMFKHVVYVTDPSGNKRGVVTEIAEVRTLLKYNPHRWHMERWRGPEYYGTREEWYRNTWDEVAQLHTMGDYPSRGDYEHVFYLAQCPHMKPEDTEWCMPCQVGFGEYIPLEPNVFLLERQIYALLKSEDVSNLAEMGALFMRENIKRQIRNKIVGERVRNAMRPKLAVQPTSWQGGTNSRCSVPEAKCNDYIPLPANRRGFAQSDHAMPNHKEKEN
;
A
#
# COMPACT_ATOMS: atom_id res chain seq x y z
N MET A 1 21.17 16.37 24.76
CA MET A 1 22.24 15.43 24.36
C MET A 1 22.07 15.23 22.88
N ASP A 2 22.98 15.76 22.07
CA ASP A 2 22.96 15.52 20.64
C ASP A 2 23.19 14.01 20.43
N THR A 3 22.15 13.30 20.04
CA THR A 3 22.26 11.88 19.72
C THR A 3 23.18 11.77 18.51
N VAL A 4 24.41 11.30 18.72
CA VAL A 4 25.34 11.01 17.62
C VAL A 4 24.65 10.00 16.71
N ILE A 5 24.27 10.45 15.51
CA ILE A 5 23.65 9.60 14.51
C ILE A 5 24.75 8.71 13.95
N GLU A 6 24.67 7.42 14.25
CA GLU A 6 25.58 6.44 13.68
C GLU A 6 25.32 6.31 12.18
N ILE A 7 26.36 6.48 11.37
CA ILE A 7 26.32 6.32 9.91
C ILE A 7 27.10 5.05 9.56
N ARG A 8 26.46 4.14 8.83
CA ARG A 8 27.10 2.94 8.29
C ARG A 8 26.88 2.86 6.79
N GLU A 9 27.93 2.49 6.06
CA GLU A 9 27.86 2.20 4.64
C GLU A 9 27.73 0.70 4.41
N VAL A 10 26.99 0.32 3.36
CA VAL A 10 26.88 -1.08 2.96
C VAL A 10 28.17 -1.50 2.26
N PRO A 11 28.84 -2.57 2.70
CA PRO A 11 29.99 -3.09 1.99
C PRO A 11 29.65 -3.42 0.54
N LYS A 12 30.51 -3.03 -0.41
CA LYS A 12 30.24 -3.19 -1.85
C LYS A 12 29.86 -4.63 -2.22
N TRP A 13 30.57 -5.62 -1.68
CA TRP A 13 30.30 -7.03 -1.97
C TRP A 13 28.90 -7.48 -1.52
N VAL A 14 28.34 -6.88 -0.45
CA VAL A 14 26.96 -7.14 -0.03
C VAL A 14 26.00 -6.56 -1.04
N SER A 15 26.22 -5.31 -1.45
CA SER A 15 25.39 -4.65 -2.47
C SER A 15 25.40 -5.43 -3.80
N ASP A 16 26.58 -5.83 -4.29
CA ASP A 16 26.74 -6.63 -5.50
C ASP A 16 26.00 -7.97 -5.38
N ARG A 17 26.15 -8.65 -4.23
CA ARG A 17 25.53 -9.95 -3.96
C ARG A 17 24.00 -9.85 -3.93
N ILE A 18 23.45 -8.87 -3.23
CA ILE A 18 22.00 -8.61 -3.17
C ILE A 18 21.45 -8.27 -4.55
N THR A 19 22.15 -7.40 -5.29
CA THR A 19 21.79 -7.04 -6.66
C THR A 19 21.77 -8.27 -7.59
N SER A 20 22.76 -9.16 -7.48
CA SER A 20 22.82 -10.38 -8.29
C SER A 20 21.63 -11.33 -8.06
N LYS A 21 21.05 -11.31 -6.85
CA LYS A 21 19.89 -12.14 -6.49
C LYS A 21 18.56 -11.48 -6.82
N GLY A 22 18.47 -10.15 -6.66
CA GLY A 22 17.26 -9.38 -6.85
C GLY A 22 17.04 -8.86 -8.28
N GLY A 23 18.11 -8.82 -9.08
CA GLY A 23 18.11 -8.21 -10.41
C GLY A 23 18.12 -6.68 -10.37
N LEU A 24 17.99 -6.09 -11.55
CA LEU A 24 17.95 -4.64 -11.77
C LEU A 24 16.54 -4.18 -12.15
N ASN A 25 16.20 -2.95 -11.77
CA ASN A 25 15.01 -2.25 -12.22
C ASN A 25 15.21 -1.70 -13.65
N PRO A 26 14.16 -1.15 -14.30
CA PRO A 26 14.25 -0.61 -15.67
C PRO A 26 15.27 0.52 -15.85
N TYR A 27 15.77 1.10 -14.77
CA TYR A 27 16.77 2.16 -14.77
C TYR A 27 18.20 1.66 -14.56
N GLY A 28 18.41 0.35 -14.47
CA GLY A 28 19.72 -0.26 -14.24
C GLY A 28 20.18 -0.19 -12.78
N GLU A 29 19.29 0.16 -11.85
CA GLU A 29 19.56 0.20 -10.41
C GLU A 29 19.07 -1.11 -9.74
N PRO A 30 19.57 -1.49 -8.54
CA PRO A 30 19.14 -2.73 -7.88
C PRO A 30 17.64 -2.77 -7.54
N ASN A 31 16.94 -3.86 -7.85
CA ASN A 31 15.55 -4.04 -7.38
C ASN A 31 15.45 -4.16 -5.86
N PHE A 32 16.53 -4.60 -5.21
CA PHE A 32 16.65 -4.71 -3.77
C PHE A 32 17.93 -4.03 -3.35
N ARG A 33 17.88 -3.26 -2.26
CA ARG A 33 19.07 -2.65 -1.66
C ARG A 33 19.02 -2.79 -0.16
N VAL A 34 20.21 -2.74 0.44
CA VAL A 34 20.36 -2.67 1.90
C VAL A 34 20.70 -1.23 2.24
N VAL A 35 20.14 -0.72 3.34
CA VAL A 35 20.41 0.62 3.85
C VAL A 35 20.54 0.58 5.37
N TRP A 36 21.36 1.48 5.92
CA TRP A 36 21.43 1.68 7.36
C TRP A 36 20.33 2.65 7.80
N GLY A 37 19.53 2.24 8.79
CA GLY A 37 18.39 3.03 9.28
C GLY A 37 18.80 4.36 9.88
N GLY A 38 19.98 4.42 10.52
CA GLY A 38 20.51 5.66 11.09
C GLY A 38 20.95 6.69 10.06
N SER A 39 21.12 6.33 8.78
CA SER A 39 21.48 7.29 7.72
C SER A 39 20.40 7.46 6.65
N ARG A 40 19.36 6.63 6.64
CA ARG A 40 18.27 6.73 5.66
C ARG A 40 17.26 7.80 6.11
N THR A 41 17.17 8.87 5.34
CA THR A 41 16.18 9.93 5.55
C THR A 41 15.08 9.92 4.48
N TYR A 42 13.98 10.61 4.78
CA TYR A 42 12.89 10.90 3.86
C TYR A 42 12.28 12.27 4.17
N GLN A 43 11.58 12.84 3.20
CA GLN A 43 10.86 14.10 3.39
C GLN A 43 9.47 13.83 3.96
N VAL A 44 9.10 14.61 4.97
CA VAL A 44 7.77 14.59 5.59
C VAL A 44 7.26 16.01 5.70
N GLY A 45 6.10 16.24 5.09
CA GLY A 45 5.32 17.44 5.33
C GLY A 45 4.41 17.27 6.54
N GLY A 46 4.29 18.29 7.37
CA GLY A 46 3.29 18.31 8.43
C GLY A 46 3.32 19.57 9.29
N MET A 47 2.49 19.55 10.34
CA MET A 47 2.53 20.55 11.41
C MET A 47 3.56 20.13 12.46
N PHE A 48 4.57 20.98 12.67
CA PHE A 48 5.62 20.70 13.65
C PHE A 48 5.63 21.72 14.78
N LYS A 49 5.79 21.23 16.01
CA LYS A 49 5.95 22.07 17.20
C LYS A 49 7.34 22.69 17.24
N HIS A 50 7.39 24.00 17.42
CA HIS A 50 8.59 24.80 17.61
C HIS A 50 8.49 25.59 18.91
N VAL A 51 9.63 25.82 19.56
CA VAL A 51 9.72 26.74 20.71
C VAL A 51 10.28 28.07 20.21
N VAL A 52 9.46 29.12 20.26
CA VAL A 52 9.86 30.49 19.93
C VAL A 52 10.01 31.28 21.23
N TYR A 53 11.10 32.03 21.37
CA TYR A 53 11.31 32.87 22.54
C TYR A 53 10.75 34.27 22.29
N VAL A 54 9.79 34.67 23.13
CA VAL A 54 9.19 36.01 23.10
C VAL A 54 9.71 36.78 24.32
N THR A 55 10.09 38.05 24.10
CA THR A 55 10.49 38.96 25.18
C THR A 55 9.26 39.73 25.66
N ASP A 56 8.98 39.69 26.95
CA ASP A 56 7.89 40.48 27.54
C ASP A 56 8.28 41.98 27.63
N PRO A 57 7.32 42.89 27.90
CA PRO A 57 7.61 44.32 28.07
C PRO A 57 8.59 44.63 29.22
N SER A 58 8.79 43.69 30.14
CA SER A 58 9.73 43.79 31.27
C SER A 58 11.14 43.28 30.92
N GLY A 59 11.35 42.78 29.71
CA GLY A 59 12.64 42.26 29.23
C GLY A 59 12.89 40.76 29.47
N ASN A 60 11.94 40.01 30.05
CA ASN A 60 12.10 38.58 30.29
C ASN A 60 11.80 37.76 29.03
N LYS A 61 12.64 36.74 28.75
CA LYS A 61 12.41 35.80 27.66
C LYS A 61 11.58 34.61 28.14
N ARG A 62 10.47 34.34 27.46
CA ARG A 62 9.62 33.16 27.69
C ARG A 62 9.57 32.31 26.42
N GLY A 63 9.76 31.00 26.56
CA GLY A 63 9.52 30.04 25.48
C GLY A 63 8.02 29.81 25.28
N VAL A 64 7.54 29.97 24.05
CA VAL A 64 6.17 29.69 23.65
C VAL A 64 6.21 28.60 22.58
N VAL A 65 5.41 27.55 22.77
CA VAL A 65 5.26 26.50 21.76
C VAL A 65 4.30 26.99 20.68
N THR A 66 4.74 26.92 19.44
CA THR A 66 3.94 27.23 18.24
C THR A 66 3.97 26.04 17.29
N GLU A 67 3.01 25.96 16.38
CA GLU A 67 2.95 24.93 15.33
C GLU A 67 3.19 25.60 13.97
N ILE A 68 4.12 25.04 13.21
CA ILE A 68 4.52 25.56 11.89
C ILE A 68 4.32 24.45 10.87
N ALA A 69 3.63 24.78 9.77
CA ALA A 69 3.53 23.92 8.60
C ALA A 69 4.84 23.98 7.82
N GLU A 70 5.54 22.85 7.68
CA GLU A 70 6.77 22.77 6.89
C GLU A 70 7.04 21.35 6.39
N VAL A 71 8.02 21.22 5.49
CA VAL A 71 8.57 19.94 5.06
C VAL A 71 9.92 19.74 5.75
N ARG A 72 10.09 18.61 6.44
CA ARG A 72 11.34 18.24 7.11
C ARG A 72 11.95 16.99 6.50
N THR A 73 13.28 16.92 6.55
CA THR A 73 14.02 15.68 6.32
C THR A 73 14.16 14.95 7.65
N LEU A 74 13.49 13.81 7.80
CA LEU A 74 13.49 13.00 9.02
C LEU A 74 14.15 11.63 8.76
N LEU A 75 14.57 10.95 9.81
CA LEU A 75 15.00 9.55 9.72
C LEU A 75 13.79 8.69 9.33
N LYS A 76 13.97 7.86 8.29
CA LYS A 76 12.92 6.96 7.80
C LYS A 76 12.71 5.78 8.73
N TYR A 77 13.77 5.35 9.40
CA TYR A 77 13.74 4.13 10.20
C TYR A 77 14.21 4.36 11.63
N ASN A 78 13.41 3.85 12.57
CA ASN A 78 13.74 3.76 13.98
C ASN A 78 13.32 2.36 14.46
N PRO A 79 14.18 1.62 15.19
CA PRO A 79 15.55 1.97 15.60
C PRO A 79 16.61 1.74 14.50
N HIS A 80 17.82 2.26 14.69
CA HIS A 80 18.92 2.16 13.72
C HIS A 80 19.38 0.69 13.53
N ARG A 81 19.18 0.14 12.33
CA ARG A 81 19.56 -1.23 11.93
C ARG A 81 19.70 -1.34 10.42
N TRP A 82 20.10 -2.52 9.93
CA TRP A 82 20.06 -2.78 8.48
C TRP A 82 18.64 -3.07 8.02
N HIS A 83 18.18 -2.27 7.06
CA HIS A 83 16.91 -2.46 6.37
C HIS A 83 17.17 -2.92 4.95
N MET A 84 16.35 -3.85 4.48
CA MET A 84 16.22 -4.16 3.07
C MET A 84 15.06 -3.36 2.52
N GLU A 85 15.34 -2.57 1.51
CA GLU A 85 14.33 -1.90 0.71
C GLU A 85 14.21 -2.57 -0.65
N ARG A 86 13.03 -2.48 -1.23
CA ARG A 86 12.69 -2.98 -2.55
C ARG A 86 12.17 -1.85 -3.42
N TRP A 87 12.70 -1.75 -4.63
CA TRP A 87 12.20 -0.82 -5.62
C TRP A 87 10.77 -1.19 -6.05
N ARG A 88 9.90 -0.18 -6.09
CA ARG A 88 8.54 -0.23 -6.62
C ARG A 88 8.41 0.82 -7.70
N GLY A 89 7.84 0.45 -8.84
CA GLY A 89 7.61 1.37 -9.94
C GLY A 89 6.57 2.44 -9.62
N PRO A 90 6.50 3.53 -10.41
CA PRO A 90 5.54 4.61 -10.21
C PRO A 90 4.08 4.12 -10.15
N GLU A 91 3.76 3.04 -10.88
CA GLU A 91 2.44 2.40 -10.90
C GLU A 91 2.00 1.86 -9.54
N TYR A 92 2.93 1.53 -8.64
CA TYR A 92 2.62 1.10 -7.28
C TYR A 92 1.96 2.22 -6.45
N TYR A 93 2.27 3.47 -6.77
CA TYR A 93 1.81 4.66 -6.05
C TYR A 93 0.55 5.29 -6.66
N GLY A 94 0.00 4.69 -7.71
CA GLY A 94 -1.11 5.23 -8.48
C GLY A 94 -0.68 6.31 -9.48
N THR A 95 -1.65 7.10 -9.94
CA THR A 95 -1.38 8.22 -10.84
C THR A 95 -0.79 9.42 -10.08
N ARG A 96 -0.12 10.32 -10.80
CA ARG A 96 0.42 11.57 -10.23
C ARG A 96 -0.69 12.41 -9.59
N GLU A 97 -1.84 12.47 -10.25
CA GLU A 97 -3.00 13.25 -9.80
C GLU A 97 -3.60 12.65 -8.52
N GLU A 98 -3.69 11.32 -8.44
CA GLU A 98 -4.12 10.63 -7.22
C GLU A 98 -3.12 10.81 -6.08
N TRP A 99 -1.82 10.76 -6.36
CA TRP A 99 -0.79 10.99 -5.34
C TRP A 99 -0.96 12.34 -4.68
N TYR A 100 -0.98 13.42 -5.45
CA TYR A 100 -1.11 14.76 -4.89
C TYR A 100 -2.45 14.96 -4.19
N ARG A 101 -3.54 14.37 -4.71
CA ARG A 101 -4.83 14.40 -4.02
C ARG A 101 -4.80 13.69 -2.66
N ASN A 102 -4.15 12.52 -2.58
CA ASN A 102 -4.18 11.66 -1.40
C ASN A 102 -3.17 12.07 -0.32
N THR A 103 -2.13 12.82 -0.71
CA THR A 103 -1.05 13.23 0.19
C THR A 103 -1.19 14.67 0.68
N TRP A 104 -2.16 15.42 0.16
CA TRP A 104 -2.46 16.77 0.61
C TRP A 104 -3.06 16.76 2.03
N ASP A 105 -2.47 17.56 2.92
CA ASP A 105 -2.97 17.81 4.26
C ASP A 105 -3.63 19.20 4.29
N GLU A 106 -4.94 19.22 4.56
CA GLU A 106 -5.73 20.45 4.61
C GLU A 106 -5.42 21.34 5.83
N VAL A 107 -4.85 20.78 6.89
CA VAL A 107 -4.45 21.56 8.08
C VAL A 107 -3.11 22.23 7.81
N ALA A 108 -2.14 21.46 7.33
CA ALA A 108 -0.80 21.96 7.05
C ALA A 108 -0.72 22.72 5.71
N GLN A 109 -1.73 22.60 4.84
CA GLN A 109 -1.77 23.17 3.48
C GLN A 109 -0.52 22.81 2.66
N LEU A 110 -0.11 21.54 2.72
CA LEU A 110 1.07 21.00 2.03
C LEU A 110 0.95 19.48 1.78
N HIS A 111 1.84 18.92 0.97
CA HIS A 111 1.92 17.47 0.75
C HIS A 111 2.77 16.78 1.83
N THR A 112 2.21 15.76 2.46
CA THR A 112 2.82 15.03 3.58
C THR A 112 3.89 14.04 3.16
N MET A 113 3.81 13.50 1.94
CA MET A 113 4.71 12.46 1.42
C MET A 113 5.67 12.95 0.34
N GLY A 114 5.78 14.26 0.13
CA GLY A 114 6.62 14.85 -0.90
C GLY A 114 6.12 14.64 -2.33
N ASP A 115 7.02 14.79 -3.30
CA ASP A 115 6.71 14.71 -4.72
C ASP A 115 6.36 13.29 -5.18
N TYR A 116 5.54 13.19 -6.22
CA TYR A 116 5.20 11.91 -6.83
C TYR A 116 6.46 11.17 -7.33
N PRO A 117 6.69 9.90 -6.93
CA PRO A 117 7.87 9.14 -7.31
C PRO A 117 7.82 8.68 -8.77
N SER A 118 8.08 9.59 -9.70
CA SER A 118 7.98 9.34 -11.14
C SER A 118 8.89 8.23 -11.68
N ARG A 119 10.00 7.93 -11.00
CA ARG A 119 10.91 6.80 -11.29
C ARG A 119 10.67 5.59 -10.37
N GLY A 120 9.61 5.61 -9.58
CA GLY A 120 9.45 4.71 -8.45
C GLY A 120 10.27 5.14 -7.24
N ASP A 121 10.10 4.43 -6.13
CA ASP A 121 10.91 4.59 -4.91
C ASP A 121 11.10 3.22 -4.25
N TYR A 122 11.91 3.20 -3.19
CA TYR A 122 12.30 2.02 -2.45
C TYR A 122 11.46 1.89 -1.17
N GLU A 123 10.70 0.80 -1.09
CA GLU A 123 9.85 0.46 0.03
C GLU A 123 10.52 -0.50 1.00
N HIS A 124 10.27 -0.33 2.30
CA HIS A 124 10.76 -1.24 3.31
C HIS A 124 10.13 -2.63 3.14
N VAL A 125 10.95 -3.68 3.10
CA VAL A 125 10.45 -5.06 3.01
C VAL A 125 10.94 -5.97 4.13
N PHE A 126 12.06 -5.65 4.76
CA PHE A 126 12.66 -6.48 5.80
C PHE A 126 13.71 -5.71 6.59
N TYR A 127 14.02 -6.15 7.81
CA TYR A 127 15.15 -5.65 8.59
C TYR A 127 15.90 -6.78 9.28
N LEU A 128 17.19 -6.59 9.52
CA LEU A 128 18.02 -7.53 10.27
C LEU A 128 17.94 -7.26 11.77
N ALA A 129 17.31 -8.19 12.48
CA ALA A 129 17.30 -8.22 13.94
C ALA A 129 17.06 -9.65 14.43
N GLN A 130 17.35 -9.87 15.71
CA GLN A 130 17.11 -11.13 16.41
C GLN A 130 16.29 -10.92 17.67
N CYS A 131 15.56 -11.96 18.07
CA CYS A 131 14.97 -12.03 19.39
C CYS A 131 15.96 -12.77 20.32
N PRO A 132 16.67 -12.09 21.24
CA PRO A 132 17.60 -12.78 22.16
C PRO A 132 16.88 -13.72 23.14
N HIS A 133 15.55 -13.61 23.25
CA HIS A 133 14.72 -14.45 24.12
C HIS A 133 14.14 -15.68 23.39
N MET A 134 14.33 -15.80 22.08
CA MET A 134 13.81 -16.93 21.33
C MET A 134 14.57 -18.21 21.69
N LYS A 135 13.83 -19.26 21.99
CA LYS A 135 14.34 -20.62 22.15
C LYS A 135 14.38 -21.33 20.78
N PRO A 136 15.18 -22.39 20.62
CA PRO A 136 15.25 -23.14 19.37
C PRO A 136 13.91 -23.69 18.86
N GLU A 137 13.01 -24.04 19.78
CA GLU A 137 11.66 -24.54 19.49
C GLU A 137 10.66 -23.43 19.12
N ASP A 138 11.00 -22.16 19.36
CA ASP A 138 10.10 -21.05 19.09
C ASP A 138 10.03 -20.77 17.58
N THR A 139 8.81 -20.63 17.06
CA THR A 139 8.56 -20.27 15.66
C THR A 139 8.18 -18.80 15.49
N GLU A 140 7.98 -18.10 16.59
CA GLU A 140 7.53 -16.71 16.63
C GLU A 140 8.39 -15.89 17.61
N TRP A 141 8.48 -14.59 17.35
CA TRP A 141 9.16 -13.66 18.24
C TRP A 141 8.41 -13.51 19.55
N CYS A 142 9.13 -13.32 20.66
CA CYS A 142 8.47 -12.99 21.92
C CYS A 142 7.85 -11.58 21.85
N MET A 143 6.73 -11.40 22.55
CA MET A 143 5.99 -10.12 22.57
C MET A 143 6.88 -8.89 22.88
N PRO A 144 7.79 -8.92 23.88
CA PRO A 144 8.70 -7.80 24.13
C PRO A 144 9.59 -7.44 22.94
N CYS A 145 10.14 -8.43 22.24
CA CYS A 145 10.99 -8.18 21.09
C CYS A 145 10.20 -7.79 19.84
N GLN A 146 8.96 -8.24 19.70
CA GLN A 146 8.11 -7.80 18.61
C GLN A 146 7.78 -6.31 18.73
N VAL A 147 7.49 -5.83 19.94
CA VAL A 147 7.22 -4.40 20.21
C VAL A 147 8.51 -3.57 20.21
N GLY A 148 9.59 -4.08 20.80
CA GLY A 148 10.88 -3.40 20.88
C GLY A 148 11.74 -3.54 19.62
N PHE A 149 11.22 -4.19 18.57
CA PHE A 149 11.93 -4.55 17.35
C PHE A 149 13.17 -5.44 17.56
N GLY A 150 13.36 -6.07 18.72
CA GLY A 150 14.46 -6.98 18.99
C GLY A 150 15.85 -6.34 18.89
N GLU A 151 16.86 -7.17 18.96
CA GLU A 151 18.26 -6.76 18.97
C GLU A 151 18.82 -6.68 17.55
N TYR A 152 19.64 -5.67 17.30
CA TYR A 152 20.40 -5.51 16.06
C TYR A 152 21.36 -6.70 15.84
N ILE A 153 21.46 -7.17 14.60
CA ILE A 153 22.48 -8.16 14.19
C ILE A 153 23.37 -7.61 13.06
N PRO A 154 24.67 -7.96 13.02
CA PRO A 154 25.60 -7.48 12.00
C PRO A 154 25.22 -7.96 10.61
N LEU A 155 25.50 -7.16 9.57
CA LEU A 155 25.09 -7.44 8.19
C LEU A 155 25.83 -8.63 7.59
N GLU A 156 27.15 -8.63 7.69
CA GLU A 156 28.04 -9.51 6.92
C GLU A 156 27.85 -10.99 7.25
N PRO A 157 27.78 -11.42 8.54
CA PRO A 157 27.54 -12.82 8.88
C PRO A 157 26.10 -13.27 8.54
N ASN A 158 25.17 -12.31 8.37
CA ASN A 158 23.74 -12.56 8.25
C ASN A 158 23.19 -12.23 6.86
N VAL A 159 24.05 -11.98 5.86
CA VAL A 159 23.60 -11.64 4.49
C VAL A 159 22.71 -12.71 3.87
N PHE A 160 22.89 -13.98 4.25
CA PHE A 160 22.09 -15.10 3.76
C PHE A 160 20.61 -14.98 4.14
N LEU A 161 20.27 -14.29 5.23
CA LEU A 161 18.88 -14.02 5.61
C LEU A 161 18.22 -13.07 4.61
N LEU A 162 18.96 -12.08 4.12
CA LEU A 162 18.48 -11.17 3.08
C LEU A 162 18.27 -11.91 1.76
N GLU A 163 19.20 -12.79 1.38
CA GLU A 163 19.07 -13.62 0.17
C GLU A 163 17.83 -14.51 0.22
N ARG A 164 17.59 -15.16 1.36
CA ARG A 164 16.39 -15.98 1.59
C ARG A 164 15.12 -15.14 1.48
N GLN A 165 15.13 -13.92 2.03
CA GLN A 165 14.00 -13.02 1.97
C GLN A 165 13.72 -12.54 0.54
N ILE A 166 14.76 -12.21 -0.24
CA ILE A 166 14.62 -11.88 -1.67
C ILE A 166 13.98 -13.05 -2.42
N TYR A 167 14.48 -14.26 -2.21
CA TYR A 167 13.90 -15.46 -2.83
C TYR A 167 12.42 -15.64 -2.47
N ALA A 168 12.06 -15.50 -1.19
CA ALA A 168 10.68 -15.61 -0.74
C ALA A 168 9.77 -14.54 -1.37
N LEU A 169 10.23 -13.28 -1.44
CA LEU A 169 9.49 -12.18 -2.05
C LEU A 169 9.26 -12.41 -3.55
N LEU A 170 10.30 -12.78 -4.29
CA LEU A 170 10.19 -13.09 -5.72
C LEU A 170 9.24 -14.26 -5.98
N LYS A 171 9.32 -15.32 -5.16
CA LYS A 171 8.42 -16.47 -5.28
C LYS A 171 6.98 -16.15 -4.93
N SER A 172 6.75 -15.26 -3.96
CA SER A 172 5.39 -14.85 -3.60
C SER A 172 4.69 -14.11 -4.74
N GLU A 173 5.43 -13.32 -5.53
CA GLU A 173 4.88 -12.61 -6.68
C GLU A 173 4.57 -13.54 -7.84
N ASP A 174 5.42 -14.54 -8.08
CA ASP A 174 5.11 -15.60 -9.05
C ASP A 174 3.75 -16.25 -8.71
N VAL A 175 3.51 -16.54 -7.43
CA VAL A 175 2.25 -17.14 -6.98
C VAL A 175 1.07 -16.18 -7.14
N SER A 176 1.20 -14.92 -6.76
CA SER A 176 0.16 -13.92 -6.95
C SER A 176 -0.21 -13.76 -8.44
N ASN A 177 0.80 -13.67 -9.31
CA ASN A 177 0.59 -13.57 -10.76
C ASN A 177 -0.11 -14.82 -11.32
N LEU A 178 0.29 -16.01 -10.88
CA LEU A 178 -0.36 -17.27 -11.28
C LEU A 178 -1.80 -17.36 -10.78
N ALA A 179 -2.07 -16.92 -9.55
CA ALA A 179 -3.41 -16.90 -8.97
C ALA A 179 -4.32 -15.91 -9.73
N GLU A 180 -3.80 -14.72 -10.05
CA GLU A 180 -4.51 -13.73 -10.86
C GLU A 180 -4.78 -14.24 -12.28
N MET A 181 -3.79 -14.86 -12.92
CA MET A 181 -3.96 -15.51 -14.23
C MET A 181 -5.00 -16.64 -14.17
N GLY A 182 -4.97 -17.47 -13.13
CA GLY A 182 -5.95 -18.53 -12.91
C GLY A 182 -7.36 -17.96 -12.73
N ALA A 183 -7.50 -16.88 -11.96
CA ALA A 183 -8.78 -16.20 -11.77
C ALA A 183 -9.31 -15.58 -13.08
N LEU A 184 -8.44 -14.98 -13.89
CA LEU A 184 -8.79 -14.47 -15.22
C LEU A 184 -9.25 -15.59 -16.15
N PHE A 185 -8.51 -16.70 -16.19
CA PHE A 185 -8.88 -17.86 -17.01
C PHE A 185 -10.23 -18.44 -16.60
N MET A 186 -10.49 -18.58 -15.30
CA MET A 186 -11.78 -19.06 -14.78
C MET A 186 -12.95 -18.12 -15.16
N ARG A 187 -12.75 -16.80 -15.07
CA ARG A 187 -13.76 -15.82 -15.51
C ARG A 187 -14.08 -15.96 -17.01
N GLU A 188 -13.07 -16.09 -17.86
CA GLU A 188 -13.28 -16.28 -19.30
C GLU A 188 -13.96 -17.61 -19.63
N ASN A 189 -13.62 -18.68 -18.90
CA ASN A 189 -14.28 -19.97 -19.07
C ASN A 189 -15.78 -19.90 -18.69
N ILE A 190 -16.13 -19.25 -17.59
CA ILE A 190 -17.52 -19.03 -17.19
C ILE A 190 -18.28 -18.22 -18.26
N LYS A 191 -17.67 -17.13 -18.77
CA LYS A 191 -18.27 -16.34 -19.87
C LYS A 191 -18.53 -17.21 -21.10
N ARG A 192 -17.60 -18.09 -21.45
CA ARG A 192 -17.74 -19.02 -22.59
C ARG A 192 -18.88 -20.02 -22.35
N GLN A 193 -19.00 -20.58 -21.16
CA GLN A 193 -20.10 -21.48 -20.81
C GLN A 193 -21.47 -20.79 -20.89
N ILE A 194 -21.59 -19.57 -20.35
CA ILE A 194 -22.82 -18.77 -20.43
C ILE A 194 -23.17 -18.50 -21.90
N ARG A 195 -22.19 -18.09 -22.72
CA ARG A 195 -22.39 -17.85 -24.15
C ARG A 195 -22.90 -19.09 -24.87
N ASN A 196 -22.28 -20.25 -24.61
CA ASN A 196 -22.70 -21.53 -25.19
C ASN A 196 -24.11 -21.92 -24.74
N LYS A 197 -24.47 -21.68 -23.48
CA LYS A 197 -25.83 -21.92 -22.97
C LYS A 197 -26.86 -21.05 -23.69
N ILE A 198 -26.60 -19.75 -23.83
CA ILE A 198 -27.48 -18.81 -24.54
C ILE A 198 -27.66 -19.23 -26.01
N VAL A 199 -26.57 -19.58 -26.70
CA VAL A 199 -26.63 -20.05 -28.08
C VAL A 199 -27.44 -21.34 -28.16
N GLY A 200 -27.20 -22.30 -27.26
CA GLY A 200 -27.96 -23.54 -27.19
C GLY A 200 -29.46 -23.32 -26.94
N GLU A 201 -29.83 -22.39 -26.06
CA GLU A 201 -31.22 -22.01 -25.82
C GLU A 201 -31.85 -21.35 -27.04
N ARG A 202 -31.14 -20.45 -27.75
CA ARG A 202 -31.61 -19.85 -29.00
C ARG A 202 -31.87 -20.91 -30.07
N VAL A 203 -30.96 -21.86 -30.25
CA VAL A 203 -31.12 -22.97 -31.21
C VAL A 203 -32.33 -23.82 -30.83
N ARG A 204 -32.46 -24.21 -29.55
CA ARG A 204 -33.63 -24.96 -29.06
C ARG A 204 -34.95 -24.22 -29.28
N ASN A 205 -34.98 -22.92 -29.01
CA ASN A 205 -36.17 -22.09 -29.21
C ASN A 205 -36.52 -21.92 -30.70
N ALA A 206 -35.52 -21.82 -31.58
CA ALA A 206 -35.72 -21.78 -33.04
C ALA A 206 -36.23 -23.10 -33.61
N MET A 207 -35.80 -24.23 -33.03
CA MET A 207 -36.25 -25.58 -33.41
C MET A 207 -37.58 -25.97 -32.77
N ARG A 208 -38.09 -25.21 -31.80
CA ARG A 208 -39.39 -25.48 -31.19
C ARG A 208 -40.45 -25.28 -32.28
N PRO A 209 -41.25 -26.30 -32.61
CA PRO A 209 -42.28 -26.15 -33.63
C PRO A 209 -43.24 -25.03 -33.20
N LYS A 210 -43.57 -24.12 -34.13
CA LYS A 210 -44.60 -23.09 -33.94
C LYS A 210 -45.96 -23.77 -33.82
N LEU A 211 -46.22 -24.41 -32.69
CA LEU A 211 -47.49 -25.06 -32.41
C LEU A 211 -48.50 -23.98 -31.99
N ALA A 212 -49.53 -23.86 -32.81
CA ALA A 212 -50.84 -23.28 -32.55
C ALA A 212 -50.93 -21.76 -32.34
N VAL A 213 -50.97 -21.01 -33.45
CA VAL A 213 -52.04 -20.02 -33.57
C VAL A 213 -53.32 -20.82 -33.79
N GLN A 214 -54.10 -21.04 -32.73
CA GLN A 214 -55.48 -21.47 -32.92
C GLN A 214 -56.22 -20.33 -33.64
N PRO A 215 -56.98 -20.61 -34.70
CA PRO A 215 -57.83 -19.60 -35.30
C PRO A 215 -58.91 -19.25 -34.27
N THR A 216 -58.83 -18.04 -33.69
CA THR A 216 -59.91 -17.51 -32.86
C THR A 216 -61.14 -17.33 -33.73
N SER A 217 -62.15 -18.12 -33.42
CA SER A 217 -63.50 -18.00 -33.96
C SER A 217 -64.04 -16.60 -33.67
N TRP A 218 -64.68 -16.05 -34.70
CA TRP A 218 -65.53 -14.88 -34.67
C TRP A 218 -66.50 -14.91 -33.48
N GLN A 219 -66.41 -13.93 -32.58
CA GLN A 219 -67.52 -13.50 -31.74
C GLN A 219 -67.56 -11.97 -31.75
N GLY A 220 -68.72 -11.44 -32.14
CA GLY A 220 -68.96 -10.02 -32.34
C GLY A 220 -69.40 -9.28 -31.08
N GLY A 221 -69.31 -7.94 -31.16
CA GLY A 221 -69.80 -6.97 -30.19
C GLY A 221 -68.95 -6.90 -28.91
N THR A 222 -68.62 -5.75 -28.33
CA THR A 222 -69.14 -4.39 -28.42
C THR A 222 -68.06 -3.41 -27.94
N ASN A 223 -68.19 -2.15 -28.33
CA ASN A 223 -67.36 -1.01 -27.97
C ASN A 223 -66.95 -0.97 -26.48
N SER A 224 -65.66 -0.80 -26.22
CA SER A 224 -65.20 0.09 -25.14
C SER A 224 -63.76 0.58 -25.39
N ARG A 225 -63.62 1.90 -25.46
CA ARG A 225 -62.34 2.63 -25.40
C ARG A 225 -61.77 2.49 -23.99
N CYS A 226 -60.45 2.34 -23.87
CA CYS A 226 -59.58 2.86 -22.78
C CYS A 226 -58.12 2.48 -23.12
N SER A 227 -57.31 3.43 -23.60
CA SER A 227 -56.31 4.19 -22.83
C SER A 227 -55.07 3.39 -22.44
N VAL A 228 -53.96 3.69 -23.11
CA VAL A 228 -52.61 3.16 -22.87
C VAL A 228 -52.02 3.82 -21.61
N PRO A 229 -51.50 3.09 -20.61
CA PRO A 229 -50.61 3.66 -19.61
C PRO A 229 -49.14 3.54 -20.05
N GLU A 230 -48.44 4.63 -19.79
CA GLU A 230 -47.04 4.93 -20.11
C GLU A 230 -46.03 3.92 -19.57
N ALA A 231 -45.01 3.64 -20.38
CA ALA A 231 -43.80 2.93 -19.95
C ALA A 231 -42.97 3.83 -19.03
N LYS A 232 -42.75 3.42 -17.78
CA LYS A 232 -41.72 3.98 -16.92
C LYS A 232 -40.41 3.20 -17.09
N CYS A 233 -39.40 3.86 -17.64
CA CYS A 233 -38.01 3.42 -17.55
C CYS A 233 -37.56 3.45 -16.08
N ASN A 234 -36.85 2.39 -15.66
CA ASN A 234 -36.29 2.25 -14.33
C ASN A 234 -34.79 2.55 -14.42
N ASP A 235 -34.38 3.74 -14.00
CA ASP A 235 -32.97 4.13 -13.87
C ASP A 235 -32.51 3.85 -12.44
N TYR A 236 -31.74 2.78 -12.24
CA TYR A 236 -30.89 2.65 -11.06
C TYR A 236 -29.71 1.70 -11.36
N ILE A 237 -28.53 2.29 -11.59
CA ILE A 237 -27.24 1.60 -11.56
C ILE A 237 -26.51 2.12 -10.31
N PRO A 238 -26.26 1.30 -9.28
CA PRO A 238 -25.45 1.73 -8.15
C PRO A 238 -23.96 1.66 -8.49
N LEU A 239 -23.24 2.76 -8.23
CA LEU A 239 -21.78 2.78 -8.26
C LEU A 239 -21.20 2.06 -7.02
N PRO A 240 -20.04 1.38 -7.15
CA PRO A 240 -19.45 0.63 -6.04
C PRO A 240 -18.78 1.54 -5.01
N ALA A 241 -18.94 1.15 -3.74
CA ALA A 241 -18.44 1.82 -2.56
C ALA A 241 -16.91 1.83 -2.46
N ASN A 242 -16.38 2.96 -1.99
CA ASN A 242 -14.99 3.24 -1.65
C ASN A 242 -14.33 2.14 -0.81
N ARG A 243 -13.15 1.68 -1.25
CA ARG A 243 -12.20 0.94 -0.41
C ARG A 243 -11.51 1.94 0.53
N ARG A 244 -11.62 1.68 1.83
CA ARG A 244 -10.91 2.43 2.88
C ARG A 244 -9.40 2.19 2.74
N GLY A 245 -8.64 3.29 2.77
CA GLY A 245 -7.19 3.30 2.78
C GLY A 245 -6.62 2.65 4.04
N PHE A 246 -5.43 2.09 3.88
CA PHE A 246 -4.54 1.68 4.96
C PHE A 246 -4.14 2.92 5.76
N ALA A 247 -4.52 2.98 7.03
CA ALA A 247 -3.92 3.90 7.98
C ALA A 247 -2.55 3.36 8.37
N GLN A 248 -1.48 4.10 8.08
CA GLN A 248 -0.19 3.88 8.73
C GLN A 248 -0.34 4.24 10.22
N SER A 249 0.16 3.34 11.07
CA SER A 249 0.07 3.42 12.52
C SER A 249 0.71 4.70 13.06
N ASP A 250 -0.04 5.43 13.88
CA ASP A 250 0.46 6.52 14.72
C ASP A 250 1.66 6.05 15.55
N HIS A 251 2.86 6.51 15.16
CA HIS A 251 4.02 6.45 16.04
C HIS A 251 3.91 7.57 17.07
N ALA A 252 3.27 7.25 18.19
CA ALA A 252 3.37 8.02 19.41
C ALA A 252 4.84 8.06 19.86
N MET A 253 5.41 9.27 19.88
CA MET A 253 6.70 9.56 20.50
C MET A 253 6.66 9.23 22.00
N PRO A 254 7.76 8.75 22.61
CA PRO A 254 7.79 8.42 24.03
C PRO A 254 7.58 9.67 24.89
N ASN A 255 6.64 9.57 25.84
CA ASN A 255 6.41 10.54 26.91
C ASN A 255 7.72 10.79 27.69
N HIS A 256 8.19 12.03 27.65
CA HIS A 256 9.19 12.51 28.59
C HIS A 256 8.58 12.47 30.00
N LYS A 257 9.08 11.56 30.85
CA LYS A 257 8.81 11.61 32.29
C LYS A 257 9.45 12.89 32.84
N GLU A 258 8.61 13.76 33.38
CA GLU A 258 9.03 14.83 34.28
C GLU A 258 9.76 14.17 35.47
N LYS A 259 10.99 14.64 35.73
CA LYS A 259 11.67 14.38 36.98
C LYS A 259 11.15 15.41 37.98
N GLU A 260 10.35 14.95 38.94
CA GLU A 260 10.09 15.69 40.17
C GLU A 260 11.40 15.82 40.95
N ASN A 261 11.76 17.06 41.28
CA ASN A 261 12.62 17.43 42.40
C ASN A 261 11.70 17.96 43.51
#